data_AF-A0A7S9LTU5-F1
#
_entry.id   AF-A0A7S9LTU5-F1
#
_cell.length_a   1.000
_cell.length_b   1.000
_cell.length_c   1.000
_cell.angle_alpha   90.00
_cell.angle_beta   90.00
_cell.angle_gamma   90.00
#
_symmetry.space_group_name_H-M   'P 1'
#
loop_
_entity.id
_entity.type
_entity.pdbx_description
1 polymer ?
#
loop_
_entity_poly.entity_id
_entity_poly.type
_entity_poly.pdbx_seq_one_letter_code
_entity_poly.pdbx_strand_id
1 'polypeptide(L)'
;MSAPRPIDAYIRAALEQGRSHDEIRASLAAADWPKRDVEDALSAWADTGTVPPVPRPQAQFSVLDLFLYLLLLAALAASAFYTIALAWGVVDLAFPDPLRSGRGRAESLRWAMAILIVSAPVYGGLVRWADRDVRAHPYKRGAPVRRGALGLMLLIAAAVFLGDAAVLVYRFLNGDLTVPFLLKALAVALVAGAVMVVGRLDLAEATAGGGPRKRAILASAAAAIVAMIGASLLLTELPAGARTARLDAQRLTDLAQGAEALRCPNEQEVLPARLDRTALLDYCQGRTLSASLPEDGDPVSGLPYRYERLDDARFRLCADFADPVALERRARAGGYPRTTGRNWLFEPETGCVLGRIR
;
A
#
# COMPACT_ATOMS: atom_id res chain seq x y z
N MET A 1 -9.21 14.19 -40.99
CA MET A 1 -8.47 15.47 -41.05
C MET A 1 -9.42 16.54 -40.55
N SER A 2 -9.27 16.99 -39.31
CA SER A 2 -10.08 18.08 -38.78
C SER A 2 -9.78 19.36 -39.57
N ALA A 3 -10.80 20.14 -39.91
CA ALA A 3 -10.60 21.42 -40.59
C ALA A 3 -9.66 22.32 -39.76
N PRO A 4 -8.71 23.03 -40.39
CA PRO A 4 -7.83 23.95 -39.67
C PRO A 4 -8.68 25.01 -38.96
N ARG A 5 -8.34 25.34 -37.71
CA ARG A 5 -9.10 26.35 -36.95
C ARG A 5 -9.04 27.68 -37.72
N PRO A 6 -10.12 28.48 -37.73
CA PRO A 6 -10.16 29.76 -38.45
C PRO A 6 -8.99 30.70 -38.08
N ILE A 7 -8.59 30.68 -36.80
CA ILE A 7 -7.45 31.45 -36.29
C ILE A 7 -6.10 31.00 -36.89
N ASP A 8 -5.89 29.70 -37.08
CA ASP A 8 -4.63 29.17 -37.62
C ASP A 8 -4.47 29.53 -39.11
N ALA A 9 -5.59 29.53 -39.85
CA ALA A 9 -5.64 29.96 -41.24
C ALA A 9 -5.38 31.47 -41.39
N TYR A 10 -5.98 32.29 -40.52
CA TYR A 10 -5.76 33.73 -40.50
C TYR A 10 -4.29 34.08 -40.18
N ILE A 11 -3.72 33.48 -39.14
CA ILE A 11 -2.32 33.73 -38.73
C ILE A 11 -1.36 33.36 -39.87
N ARG A 12 -1.56 32.21 -40.52
CA ARG A 12 -0.74 31.81 -41.67
C ARG A 12 -0.77 32.87 -42.78
N ALA A 13 -1.96 33.29 -43.19
CA ALA A 13 -2.12 34.28 -44.24
C ALA A 13 -1.51 35.65 -43.87
N ALA A 14 -1.63 36.06 -42.61
CA ALA A 14 -1.05 37.30 -42.11
C ALA A 14 0.49 37.25 -42.08
N LEU A 15 1.07 36.12 -41.70
CA LEU A 15 2.53 35.90 -41.72
C LEU A 15 3.08 35.80 -43.14
N GLU A 16 2.35 35.17 -44.07
CA GLU A 16 2.70 35.16 -45.51
C GLU A 16 2.71 36.57 -46.12
N GLN A 17 1.88 37.48 -45.59
CA GLN A 17 1.87 38.90 -45.94
C GLN A 17 2.98 39.72 -45.25
N GLY A 18 3.83 39.09 -44.44
CA GLY A 18 4.93 39.75 -43.74
C GLY A 18 4.52 40.55 -42.51
N ARG A 19 3.31 40.36 -41.97
CA ARG A 19 2.90 41.01 -40.72
C ARG A 19 3.66 40.42 -39.54
N SER A 20 4.00 41.28 -38.58
CA SER A 20 4.67 40.85 -37.35
C SER A 20 3.70 40.14 -36.39
N HIS A 21 4.25 39.33 -35.48
CA HIS A 21 3.45 38.69 -34.42
C HIS A 21 2.66 39.71 -33.58
N ASP A 22 3.21 40.90 -33.36
CA ASP A 22 2.58 41.96 -32.57
C ASP A 22 1.36 42.57 -33.26
N GLU A 23 1.44 42.79 -34.58
CA GLU A 23 0.31 43.27 -35.38
C GLU A 23 -0.82 42.24 -35.45
N ILE A 24 -0.47 40.95 -35.60
CA ILE A 24 -1.45 39.86 -35.61
C ILE A 24 -2.13 39.76 -34.25
N ARG A 25 -1.39 39.89 -33.15
CA ARG A 25 -1.93 39.91 -31.79
C ARG A 25 -2.90 41.06 -31.58
N ALA A 26 -2.55 42.27 -32.01
CA ALA A 26 -3.42 43.43 -31.91
C ALA A 26 -4.72 43.26 -32.72
N SER A 27 -4.62 42.73 -33.94
CA SER A 27 -5.79 42.50 -34.80
C SER A 27 -6.75 41.44 -34.23
N LEU A 28 -6.22 40.36 -33.65
CA LEU A 28 -7.04 39.32 -33.03
C LEU A 28 -7.65 39.80 -31.70
N ALA A 29 -6.91 40.60 -30.92
CA ALA A 29 -7.44 41.22 -29.71
C ALA A 29 -8.58 42.21 -30.01
N ALA A 30 -8.49 42.96 -31.11
CA ALA A 30 -9.57 43.86 -31.56
C ALA A 30 -10.83 43.11 -32.02
N ALA A 31 -10.71 41.83 -32.36
CA ALA A 31 -11.81 40.95 -32.72
C ALA A 31 -12.30 40.10 -31.52
N ASP A 32 -11.96 40.50 -30.29
CA ASP A 32 -12.34 39.84 -29.03
C ASP A 32 -11.90 38.37 -28.90
N TRP A 33 -10.84 37.96 -29.60
CA TRP A 33 -10.28 36.63 -29.40
C TRP A 33 -9.66 36.48 -28.00
N PRO A 34 -9.88 35.34 -27.30
CA PRO A 34 -9.25 35.09 -26.01
C PRO A 34 -7.72 35.14 -26.14
N LYS A 35 -7.06 35.93 -25.27
CA LYS A 35 -5.59 36.09 -25.27
C LYS A 35 -4.85 34.75 -25.30
N ARG A 36 -5.36 33.75 -24.56
CA ARG A 36 -4.77 32.40 -24.52
C ARG A 36 -4.80 31.71 -25.88
N ASP A 37 -5.89 31.82 -26.63
CA ASP A 37 -6.03 31.19 -27.94
C ASP A 37 -5.13 31.87 -28.98
N VAL A 38 -4.99 33.20 -28.88
CA VAL A 38 -4.09 34.00 -29.72
C VAL A 38 -2.63 33.62 -29.47
N GLU A 39 -2.19 33.56 -28.20
CA GLU A 39 -0.82 33.15 -27.86
C GLU A 39 -0.55 31.68 -28.21
N ASP A 40 -1.50 30.77 -27.94
CA ASP A 40 -1.36 29.36 -28.29
C ASP A 40 -1.20 29.19 -29.83
N ALA A 41 -1.99 29.93 -30.62
CA ALA A 41 -1.92 29.87 -32.09
C ALA A 41 -0.69 30.59 -32.67
N LEU A 42 -0.24 31.72 -32.09
CA LEU A 42 0.99 32.40 -32.51
C LEU A 42 2.25 31.61 -32.13
N SER A 43 2.22 30.92 -30.98
CA SER A 43 3.34 30.09 -30.52
C SER A 43 3.66 28.90 -31.43
N ALA A 44 2.72 28.55 -32.33
CA ALA A 44 2.90 27.55 -33.36
C ALA A 44 3.84 27.98 -34.49
N TRP A 45 4.17 29.26 -34.61
CA TRP A 45 4.98 29.82 -35.69
C TRP A 45 6.28 30.42 -35.13
N ALA A 46 7.36 30.27 -35.89
CA ALA A 46 8.64 30.86 -35.53
C ALA A 46 8.68 32.33 -35.94
N ASP A 47 9.00 33.20 -34.98
CA ASP A 47 9.19 34.63 -35.20
C ASP A 47 10.60 34.88 -35.75
N THR A 48 10.84 34.47 -37.00
CA THR A 48 12.13 34.59 -37.70
C THR A 48 12.09 35.61 -38.83
N GLY A 49 10.94 36.23 -39.10
CA GLY A 49 10.74 37.15 -40.21
C GLY A 49 10.91 36.52 -41.60
N THR A 50 11.02 35.20 -41.68
CA THR A 50 11.24 34.44 -42.91
C THR A 50 9.91 34.16 -43.60
N VAL A 51 9.84 34.41 -44.91
CA VAL A 51 8.70 34.03 -45.76
C VAL A 51 9.18 32.91 -46.71
N PRO A 52 8.52 31.74 -46.75
CA PRO A 52 7.30 31.36 -46.03
C PRO A 52 7.52 31.12 -44.51
N PRO A 53 6.48 31.35 -43.68
CA PRO A 53 6.60 31.25 -42.23
C PRO A 53 6.91 29.82 -41.78
N VAL A 54 7.87 29.68 -40.87
CA VAL A 54 8.34 28.37 -40.40
C VAL A 54 7.47 27.91 -39.21
N PRO A 55 6.75 26.78 -39.31
CA PRO A 55 6.00 26.23 -38.19
C PRO A 55 6.96 25.66 -37.13
N ARG A 56 6.67 25.89 -35.85
CA ARG A 56 7.33 25.23 -34.74
C ARG A 56 6.79 23.80 -34.56
N PRO A 57 7.63 22.84 -34.14
CA PRO A 57 7.16 21.49 -33.81
C PRO A 57 6.08 21.57 -32.72
N GLN A 58 4.89 21.06 -33.01
CA GLN A 58 3.83 20.96 -32.02
C GLN A 58 3.82 19.57 -31.39
N ALA A 59 3.53 19.49 -30.09
CA ALA A 59 3.28 18.23 -29.43
C ALA A 59 1.97 17.63 -29.98
N GLN A 60 2.07 16.69 -30.91
CA GLN A 60 0.93 15.90 -31.35
C GLN A 60 0.46 15.00 -30.21
N PHE A 61 -0.85 14.71 -30.18
CA PHE A 61 -1.40 13.73 -29.25
C PHE A 61 -0.82 12.35 -29.57
N SER A 62 0.01 11.83 -28.67
CA SER A 62 0.55 10.48 -28.73
C SER A 62 -0.18 9.61 -27.72
N VAL A 63 -0.77 8.50 -28.19
CA VAL A 63 -1.42 7.50 -27.33
C VAL A 63 -0.41 6.89 -26.36
N LEU A 64 0.84 6.68 -26.80
CA LEU A 64 1.91 6.19 -25.94
C LEU A 64 2.21 7.17 -24.81
N ASP A 65 2.25 8.47 -25.09
CA ASP A 65 2.46 9.49 -24.07
C ASP A 65 1.29 9.47 -23.06
N LEU A 66 0.04 9.32 -23.53
CA LEU A 66 -1.12 9.15 -22.64
C LEU A 66 -0.95 7.95 -21.70
N PHE A 67 -0.62 6.77 -22.23
CA PHE A 67 -0.41 5.58 -21.39
C PHE A 67 0.72 5.77 -20.37
N LEU A 68 1.81 6.44 -20.76
CA LEU A 68 2.93 6.70 -19.84
C LEU A 68 2.55 7.69 -18.74
N TYR A 69 1.78 8.74 -19.05
CA TYR A 69 1.26 9.66 -18.03
C TYR A 69 0.21 9.01 -17.13
N LEU A 70 -0.64 8.12 -17.66
CA LEU A 70 -1.58 7.33 -16.85
C LEU A 70 -0.84 6.35 -15.93
N LEU A 71 0.21 5.69 -16.43
CA LEU A 71 1.06 4.81 -15.62
C LEU A 71 1.80 5.60 -14.53
N LEU A 72 2.30 6.79 -14.85
CA LEU A 72 2.90 7.69 -13.87
C LEU A 72 1.91 8.08 -12.77
N LEU A 73 0.67 8.42 -13.15
CA LEU A 73 -0.39 8.74 -12.20
C LEU A 73 -0.76 7.55 -11.32
N ALA A 74 -0.87 6.35 -11.91
CA ALA A 74 -1.16 5.12 -11.18
C ALA A 74 -0.02 4.75 -10.21
N ALA A 75 1.24 4.84 -10.64
CA ALA A 75 2.40 4.57 -9.80
C ALA A 75 2.49 5.56 -8.63
N LEU A 76 2.21 6.84 -8.87
CA LEU A 76 2.11 7.86 -7.84
C LEU A 76 0.97 7.56 -6.86
N ALA A 77 -0.22 7.27 -7.36
CA ALA A 77 -1.39 6.98 -6.54
C ALA A 77 -1.16 5.76 -5.65
N ALA A 78 -0.61 4.68 -6.20
CA ALA A 78 -0.20 3.50 -5.44
C ALA A 78 0.84 3.87 -4.37
N SER A 79 1.89 4.61 -4.74
CA SER A 79 2.93 5.03 -3.80
C SER A 79 2.35 5.87 -2.65
N ALA A 80 1.49 6.85 -2.95
CA ALA A 80 0.87 7.71 -1.95
C ALA A 80 -0.07 6.91 -1.02
N PHE A 81 -0.96 6.10 -1.61
CA PHE A 81 -1.91 5.29 -0.86
C PHE A 81 -1.22 4.32 0.09
N TYR A 82 -0.21 3.57 -0.39
CA TYR A 82 0.49 2.60 0.45
C TYR A 82 1.47 3.25 1.43
N THR A 83 1.96 4.47 1.16
CA THR A 83 2.69 5.27 2.16
C THR A 83 1.78 5.62 3.33
N ILE A 84 0.54 6.06 3.06
CA ILE A 84 -0.46 6.33 4.10
C ILE A 84 -0.82 5.04 4.85
N ALA A 85 -1.07 3.95 4.14
CA ALA A 85 -1.39 2.65 4.75
C ALA A 85 -0.25 2.14 5.66
N LEU A 86 1.00 2.32 5.24
CA LEU A 86 2.17 1.95 6.05
C LEU A 86 2.26 2.83 7.31
N ALA A 87 2.08 4.15 7.18
CA ALA A 87 2.05 5.07 8.32
C ALA A 87 0.94 4.71 9.32
N TRP A 88 -0.27 4.39 8.82
CA TRP A 88 -1.38 3.93 9.66
C TRP A 88 -1.05 2.63 10.38
N GLY A 89 -0.40 1.69 9.70
CA GLY A 89 0.05 0.43 10.31
C GLY A 89 1.10 0.64 11.40
N VAL A 90 2.03 1.59 11.23
CA VAL A 90 2.99 1.97 12.27
C VAL A 90 2.28 2.60 13.48
N VAL A 91 1.29 3.48 13.24
CA VAL A 91 0.47 4.04 14.32
C VAL A 91 -0.30 2.94 15.05
N ASP A 92 -0.88 1.98 14.34
CA ASP A 92 -1.59 0.83 14.93
C ASP A 92 -0.68 -0.10 15.75
N LEU A 93 0.62 -0.14 15.44
CA LEU A 93 1.61 -0.87 16.24
C LEU A 93 1.96 -0.12 17.53
N ALA A 94 2.05 1.21 17.47
CA ALA A 94 2.30 2.04 18.64
C ALA A 94 1.09 2.15 19.58
N PHE A 95 -0.13 2.05 19.03
CA PHE A 95 -1.40 2.12 19.75
C PHE A 95 -2.24 0.86 19.49
N PRO A 96 -1.92 -0.28 20.12
CA PRO A 96 -2.61 -1.54 19.89
C PRO A 96 -4.05 -1.49 20.40
N ASP A 97 -5.01 -1.69 19.49
CA ASP A 97 -6.43 -1.86 19.80
C ASP A 97 -6.70 -3.32 20.24
N PRO A 98 -7.22 -3.56 21.46
CA PRO A 98 -7.49 -4.91 21.97
C PRO A 98 -8.57 -5.67 21.19
N LEU A 99 -9.39 -4.97 20.39
CA LEU A 99 -10.48 -5.58 19.60
C LEU A 99 -10.03 -6.03 18.20
N ARG A 100 -8.85 -5.62 17.72
CA ARG A 100 -8.32 -5.98 16.39
C ARG A 100 -7.25 -7.05 16.47
N SER A 101 -7.41 -8.13 15.70
CA SER A 101 -6.43 -9.23 15.63
C SER A 101 -5.08 -8.77 15.04
N GLY A 102 -3.98 -9.18 15.67
CA GLY A 102 -2.62 -8.82 15.23
C GLY A 102 -2.20 -9.41 13.88
N ARG A 103 -2.81 -10.54 13.46
CA ARG A 103 -2.47 -11.24 12.20
C ARG A 103 -2.82 -10.43 10.96
N GLY A 104 -4.03 -9.87 10.90
CA GLY A 104 -4.46 -9.05 9.77
C GLY A 104 -3.65 -7.75 9.64
N ARG A 105 -3.19 -7.21 10.77
CA ARG A 105 -2.33 -6.01 10.82
C ARG A 105 -0.96 -6.26 10.19
N ALA A 106 -0.30 -7.36 10.57
CA ALA A 106 1.01 -7.73 10.02
C ALA A 106 0.95 -8.07 8.52
N GLU A 107 -0.12 -8.71 8.06
CA GLU A 107 -0.33 -9.01 6.65
C GLU A 107 -0.55 -7.73 5.82
N SER A 108 -1.36 -6.80 6.33
CA SER A 108 -1.63 -5.51 5.69
C SER A 108 -0.36 -4.65 5.56
N LEU A 109 0.49 -4.63 6.59
CA LEU A 109 1.81 -3.98 6.56
C LEU A 109 2.72 -4.59 5.49
N ARG A 110 2.78 -5.93 5.41
CA ARG A 110 3.60 -6.63 4.40
C ARG A 110 3.13 -6.35 2.98
N TRP A 111 1.82 -6.30 2.77
CA TRP A 111 1.24 -5.94 1.48
C TRP A 111 1.57 -4.50 1.08
N ALA A 112 1.46 -3.55 2.03
CA ALA A 112 1.83 -2.16 1.80
C ALA A 112 3.32 -2.00 1.47
N MET A 113 4.20 -2.70 2.20
CA MET A 113 5.64 -2.71 1.92
C MET A 113 5.94 -3.28 0.52
N ALA A 114 5.33 -4.41 0.15
CA ALA A 114 5.54 -5.04 -1.15
C ALA A 114 5.20 -4.08 -2.30
N ILE A 115 4.07 -3.39 -2.21
CA ILE A 115 3.66 -2.45 -3.26
C ILE A 115 4.54 -1.21 -3.26
N LEU A 116 4.95 -0.67 -2.11
CA LEU A 116 5.87 0.47 -2.06
C LEU A 116 7.24 0.16 -2.66
N ILE A 117 7.78 -1.04 -2.37
CA ILE A 117 9.07 -1.49 -2.90
C ILE A 117 9.07 -1.52 -4.43
N VAL A 118 7.91 -1.78 -5.06
CA VAL A 118 7.77 -1.79 -6.53
C VAL A 118 7.34 -0.43 -7.08
N SER A 119 6.29 0.18 -6.53
CA SER A 119 5.68 1.40 -7.06
C SER A 119 6.57 2.64 -6.91
N ALA A 120 7.27 2.80 -5.78
CA ALA A 120 8.11 3.97 -5.54
C ALA A 120 9.30 4.09 -6.53
N PRO A 121 10.10 3.03 -6.80
CA PRO A 121 11.14 3.11 -7.82
C PRO A 121 10.58 3.24 -9.23
N VAL A 122 9.43 2.63 -9.53
CA VAL A 122 8.75 2.81 -10.84
C VAL A 122 8.35 4.28 -11.03
N TYR A 123 7.71 4.91 -10.04
CA TYR A 123 7.37 6.33 -10.10
C TYR A 123 8.62 7.21 -10.29
N GLY A 124 9.67 6.98 -9.48
CA GLY A 124 10.93 7.72 -9.61
C GLY A 124 11.62 7.49 -10.96
N GLY A 125 11.52 6.30 -11.54
CA GLY A 125 12.00 5.98 -12.89
C GLY A 125 11.21 6.72 -13.97
N LEU A 126 9.88 6.72 -13.89
CA LEU A 126 8.99 7.41 -14.82
C LEU A 126 9.16 8.93 -14.76
N VAL A 127 9.32 9.52 -13.58
CA VAL A 127 9.64 10.96 -13.44
C VAL A 127 10.97 11.28 -14.09
N ARG A 128 12.02 10.49 -13.86
CA ARG A 128 13.33 10.69 -14.51
C ARG A 128 13.26 10.52 -16.02
N TRP A 129 12.48 9.55 -16.50
CA TRP A 129 12.24 9.36 -17.94
C TRP A 129 11.52 10.56 -18.54
N ALA A 130 10.43 11.02 -17.92
CA ALA A 130 9.67 12.18 -18.37
C ALA A 130 10.52 13.45 -18.38
N ASP A 131 11.31 13.69 -17.32
CA ASP A 131 12.22 14.83 -17.26
C ASP A 131 13.34 14.76 -18.32
N ARG A 132 13.75 13.56 -18.75
CA ARG A 132 14.73 13.38 -19.85
C ARG A 132 14.09 13.59 -21.21
N ASP A 133 12.91 13.03 -21.45
CA ASP A 133 12.18 13.20 -22.71
C ASP A 133 11.82 14.67 -22.95
N VAL A 134 11.39 15.37 -21.91
CA VAL A 134 11.10 16.81 -21.96
C VAL A 134 12.36 17.68 -22.20
N ARG A 135 13.54 17.20 -21.78
CA ARG A 135 14.81 17.88 -22.08
C ARG A 135 15.28 17.64 -23.51
N ALA A 136 15.09 16.42 -24.02
CA ALA A 136 15.39 16.08 -25.41
C ALA A 136 14.41 16.75 -26.40
N HIS A 137 13.14 16.89 -26.01
CA HIS A 137 12.05 17.41 -26.82
C HIS A 137 11.32 18.57 -26.11
N PRO A 138 11.87 19.80 -26.12
CA PRO A 138 11.28 20.95 -25.40
C PRO A 138 9.83 21.25 -25.77
N TYR A 139 9.41 20.93 -26.99
CA TYR A 139 8.04 21.13 -27.47
C TYR A 139 7.01 20.27 -26.69
N LYS A 140 7.42 19.15 -26.07
CA LYS A 140 6.53 18.30 -25.26
C LYS A 140 6.19 18.89 -23.89
N ARG A 141 6.88 19.95 -23.43
CA ARG A 141 6.63 20.60 -22.11
C ARG A 141 5.18 21.02 -21.93
N GLY A 142 4.61 21.58 -22.99
CA GLY A 142 3.25 22.09 -23.02
C GLY A 142 2.20 21.07 -23.45
N ALA A 143 2.54 19.78 -23.62
CA ALA A 143 1.59 18.80 -24.13
C ALA A 143 0.29 18.79 -23.29
N PRO A 144 -0.89 18.84 -23.94
CA PRO A 144 -2.17 18.91 -23.23
C PRO A 144 -2.38 17.70 -22.34
N VAL A 145 -1.87 16.53 -22.75
CA VAL A 145 -1.89 15.28 -21.98
C VAL A 145 -1.17 15.42 -20.64
N ARG A 146 0.04 16.01 -20.64
CA ARG A 146 0.82 16.24 -19.41
C ARG A 146 0.10 17.20 -18.46
N ARG A 147 -0.41 18.33 -19.00
CA ARG A 147 -1.16 19.31 -18.20
C ARG A 147 -2.44 18.70 -17.62
N GLY A 148 -3.15 17.90 -18.41
CA GLY A 148 -4.34 17.18 -17.98
C GLY A 148 -4.06 16.18 -16.86
N ALA A 149 -3.01 15.36 -17.01
CA ALA A 149 -2.61 14.38 -15.98
C ALA A 149 -2.19 15.06 -14.66
N LEU A 150 -1.41 16.15 -14.73
CA LEU A 150 -1.03 16.93 -13.55
C LEU A 150 -2.22 17.64 -12.91
N GLY A 151 -3.14 18.17 -13.72
CA GLY A 151 -4.38 18.76 -13.23
C GLY A 151 -5.27 17.75 -12.50
N LEU A 152 -5.42 16.54 -13.06
CA LEU A 152 -6.16 15.44 -12.44
C LEU A 152 -5.51 15.00 -11.12
N MET A 153 -4.19 14.87 -11.08
CA MET A 153 -3.43 14.59 -9.86
C MET A 153 -3.69 15.63 -8.77
N LEU A 154 -3.63 16.92 -9.10
CA LEU A 154 -3.90 18.01 -8.15
C LEU A 154 -5.36 18.00 -7.65
N LEU A 155 -6.32 17.73 -8.54
CA LEU A 155 -7.73 17.64 -8.17
C LEU A 155 -7.97 16.51 -7.16
N ILE A 156 -7.43 15.31 -7.43
CA ILE A 156 -7.55 14.15 -6.54
C ILE A 156 -6.87 14.45 -5.20
N ALA A 157 -5.67 15.01 -5.20
CA ALA A 157 -4.96 15.35 -3.97
C ALA A 157 -5.73 16.37 -3.11
N ALA A 158 -6.31 17.40 -3.75
CA ALA A 158 -7.14 18.40 -3.07
C ALA A 158 -8.43 17.78 -2.49
N ALA A 159 -9.09 16.89 -3.23
CA ALA A 159 -10.28 16.18 -2.76
C ALA A 159 -9.99 15.29 -1.55
N VAL A 160 -8.87 14.54 -1.58
CA VAL A 160 -8.41 13.72 -0.45
C VAL A 160 -8.11 14.58 0.77
N PHE A 161 -7.40 15.69 0.59
CA PHE A 161 -7.08 16.61 1.68
C PHE A 161 -8.32 17.24 2.32
N LEU A 162 -9.30 17.66 1.50
CA LEU A 162 -10.58 18.19 1.99
C LEU A 162 -11.40 17.12 2.71
N GLY A 163 -11.44 15.91 2.18
CA GLY A 163 -12.12 14.78 2.82
C GLY A 163 -11.52 14.42 4.18
N ASP A 164 -10.19 14.36 4.27
CA ASP A 164 -9.47 14.11 5.53
C ASP A 164 -9.75 15.21 6.57
N ALA A 165 -9.70 16.48 6.16
CA ALA A 165 -10.05 17.61 7.03
C ALA A 165 -11.51 17.54 7.51
N ALA A 166 -12.45 17.15 6.64
CA ALA A 166 -13.86 16.98 7.01
C ALA A 166 -14.04 15.86 8.04
N VAL A 167 -13.36 14.71 7.87
CA VAL A 167 -13.41 13.60 8.83
C VAL A 167 -12.78 14.00 10.17
N LEU A 168 -11.70 14.77 10.15
CA LEU A 168 -11.06 15.33 11.35
C LEU A 168 -12.03 16.23 12.13
N VAL A 169 -12.70 17.17 11.45
CA VAL A 169 -13.70 18.05 12.06
C VAL A 169 -14.90 17.25 12.58
N TYR A 170 -15.42 16.30 11.80
CA TYR A 170 -16.53 15.46 12.22
C TYR A 170 -16.22 14.70 13.52
N ARG A 171 -15.04 14.08 13.61
CA ARG A 171 -14.58 13.37 14.82
C ARG A 171 -14.35 14.31 16.00
N PHE A 172 -13.82 15.51 15.74
CA PHE A 172 -13.65 16.55 16.75
C PHE A 172 -15.00 16.96 17.35
N LEU A 173 -16.02 17.18 16.51
CA LEU A 173 -17.36 17.58 16.95
C LEU A 173 -18.06 16.48 17.75
N ASN A 174 -17.78 15.20 17.46
CA ASN A 174 -18.30 14.08 18.25
C ASN A 174 -17.56 13.87 19.59
N GLY A 175 -16.46 14.57 19.84
CA GLY A 175 -15.63 14.36 21.03
C GLY A 175 -14.75 13.09 20.97
N ASP A 176 -14.68 12.42 19.83
CA ASP A 176 -13.97 11.14 19.63
C ASP A 176 -12.52 11.33 19.13
N LEU A 177 -11.89 12.47 19.47
CA LEU A 177 -10.56 12.78 18.97
C LEU A 177 -9.48 12.00 19.74
N THR A 178 -8.98 10.93 19.13
CA THR A 178 -7.91 10.10 19.70
C THR A 178 -6.54 10.47 19.11
N VAL A 179 -5.47 10.34 19.92
CA VAL A 179 -4.08 10.52 19.45
C VAL A 179 -3.75 9.69 18.19
N PRO A 180 -4.07 8.37 18.12
CA PRO A 180 -3.82 7.59 16.90
C PRO A 180 -4.60 8.11 15.69
N PHE A 181 -5.81 8.62 15.88
CA PHE A 181 -6.56 9.23 14.79
C PHE A 181 -5.89 10.51 14.27
N LEU A 182 -5.41 11.37 15.17
CA LEU A 182 -4.71 12.60 14.79
C LEU A 182 -3.42 12.31 14.01
N LEU A 183 -2.64 11.31 14.43
CA LEU A 183 -1.44 10.87 13.71
C LEU A 183 -1.76 10.32 12.32
N LYS A 184 -2.87 9.57 12.18
CA LYS A 184 -3.33 9.03 10.91
C LYS A 184 -3.78 10.13 9.95
N ALA A 185 -4.56 11.11 10.42
CA ALA A 185 -4.98 12.27 9.65
C ALA A 185 -3.76 13.12 9.22
N LEU A 186 -2.80 13.36 10.14
CA LEU A 186 -1.56 14.05 9.82
C LEU A 186 -0.77 13.35 8.71
N ALA A 187 -0.71 12.01 8.71
CA ALA A 187 -0.06 11.26 7.64
C ALA A 187 -0.74 11.48 6.27
N VAL A 188 -2.08 11.50 6.22
CA VAL A 188 -2.82 11.83 4.98
C VAL A 188 -2.52 13.25 4.53
N ALA A 189 -2.60 14.22 5.45
CA ALA A 189 -2.35 15.63 5.17
C ALA A 189 -0.93 15.89 4.64
N LEU A 190 0.09 15.25 5.22
CA LEU A 190 1.48 15.37 4.78
C LEU A 190 1.69 14.78 3.37
N VAL A 191 1.13 13.60 3.11
CA VAL A 191 1.27 12.94 1.80
C VAL A 191 0.51 13.71 0.72
N ALA A 192 -0.75 14.07 0.96
CA ALA A 192 -1.54 14.86 0.02
C ALA A 192 -0.92 16.25 -0.23
N GLY A 193 -0.41 16.89 0.82
CA GLY A 193 0.32 18.15 0.72
C GLY A 193 1.60 18.04 -0.11
N ALA A 194 2.40 17.00 0.11
CA ALA A 194 3.62 16.74 -0.68
C ALA A 194 3.29 16.51 -2.17
N VAL A 195 2.27 15.70 -2.46
CA VAL A 195 1.77 15.47 -3.82
C VAL A 195 1.33 16.78 -4.47
N MET A 196 0.60 17.63 -3.74
CA MET A 196 0.14 18.93 -4.24
C MET A 196 1.30 19.89 -4.54
N VAL A 197 2.32 19.94 -3.67
CA VAL A 197 3.52 20.74 -3.90
C VAL A 197 4.30 20.25 -5.12
N VAL A 198 4.53 18.94 -5.25
CA VAL A 198 5.21 18.35 -6.41
C VAL A 198 4.44 18.63 -7.69
N GLY A 199 3.12 18.42 -7.70
CA GLY A 199 2.27 18.70 -8.86
C GLY A 199 2.30 20.18 -9.28
N ARG A 200 2.30 21.11 -8.32
CA ARG A 200 2.45 22.55 -8.61
C ARG A 200 3.83 22.89 -9.17
N LEU A 201 4.89 22.28 -8.63
CA LEU A 201 6.23 22.43 -9.19
C LEU A 201 6.28 21.89 -10.62
N ASP A 202 5.70 20.72 -10.90
CA ASP A 202 5.67 20.13 -12.25
C ASP A 202 4.89 20.98 -13.27
N LEU A 203 3.84 21.67 -12.82
CA LEU A 203 3.08 22.64 -13.61
C LEU A 203 3.87 23.94 -13.84
N ALA A 204 4.57 24.44 -12.83
CA ALA A 204 5.43 25.62 -12.95
C ALA A 204 6.67 25.34 -13.81
N GLU A 205 7.27 24.16 -13.71
CA GLU A 205 8.40 23.75 -14.57
C GLU A 205 7.96 23.59 -16.03
N ALA A 206 6.68 23.25 -16.27
CA ALA A 206 6.09 23.25 -17.60
C ALA A 206 6.17 24.65 -18.26
N THR A 207 6.12 25.71 -17.45
CA THR A 207 6.11 27.11 -17.89
C THR A 207 7.46 27.80 -17.76
N ALA A 208 8.35 27.39 -16.83
CA ALA A 208 9.55 28.17 -16.45
C ALA A 208 10.89 27.38 -16.32
N GLY A 209 10.93 26.05 -16.51
CA GLY A 209 12.17 25.26 -16.45
C GLY A 209 12.57 24.79 -15.03
N GLY A 210 13.19 23.59 -14.95
CA GLY A 210 13.26 22.74 -13.74
C GLY A 210 14.20 23.15 -12.60
N GLY A 211 13.79 22.92 -11.34
CA GLY A 211 14.49 23.39 -10.14
C GLY A 211 14.97 22.31 -9.14
N PRO A 212 16.03 22.58 -8.35
CA PRO A 212 16.60 21.65 -7.35
C PRO A 212 15.63 21.27 -6.21
N ARG A 213 14.62 22.12 -5.95
CA ARG A 213 13.62 21.93 -4.89
C ARG A 213 12.77 20.67 -5.08
N LYS A 214 12.39 20.34 -6.32
CA LYS A 214 11.63 19.12 -6.64
C LYS A 214 12.42 17.87 -6.28
N ARG A 215 13.72 17.84 -6.60
CA ARG A 215 14.61 16.70 -6.29
C ARG A 215 14.77 16.52 -4.78
N ALA A 216 14.88 17.60 -4.01
CA ALA A 216 14.95 17.53 -2.56
C ALA A 216 13.68 16.90 -1.95
N ILE A 217 12.49 17.31 -2.41
CA ILE A 217 11.21 16.76 -1.92
C ILE A 217 11.06 15.27 -2.27
N LEU A 218 11.40 14.89 -3.51
CA LEU A 218 11.36 13.49 -3.92
C LEU A 218 12.38 12.63 -3.15
N ALA A 219 13.57 13.16 -2.87
CA ALA A 219 14.59 12.48 -2.08
C ALA A 219 14.15 12.32 -0.61
N SER A 220 13.55 13.36 -0.01
CA SER A 220 13.01 13.25 1.36
C SER A 220 11.85 12.28 1.45
N ALA A 221 10.97 12.24 0.45
CA ALA A 221 9.87 11.27 0.40
C ALA A 221 10.40 9.83 0.26
N ALA A 222 11.39 9.61 -0.62
CA ALA A 222 12.03 8.30 -0.75
C ALA A 222 12.73 7.87 0.55
N ALA A 223 13.45 8.79 1.21
CA ALA A 223 14.09 8.52 2.50
C ALA A 223 13.07 8.19 3.60
N ALA A 224 11.93 8.90 3.64
CA ALA A 224 10.85 8.62 4.58
C ALA A 224 10.22 7.24 4.34
N ILE A 225 9.99 6.85 3.08
CA ILE A 225 9.49 5.51 2.73
C ILE A 225 10.48 4.44 3.19
N VAL A 226 11.78 4.61 2.90
CA VAL A 226 12.83 3.66 3.33
C VAL A 226 12.89 3.57 4.85
N ALA A 227 12.82 4.70 5.55
CA ALA A 227 12.79 4.74 7.01
C ALA A 227 11.55 4.03 7.59
N MET A 228 10.36 4.23 7.01
CA MET A 228 9.14 3.54 7.46
C MET A 228 9.17 2.04 7.18
N ILE A 229 9.74 1.62 6.04
CA ILE A 229 9.95 0.19 5.74
C ILE A 229 10.95 -0.39 6.75
N GLY A 230 12.07 0.29 7.00
CA GLY A 230 13.07 -0.12 7.98
C GLY A 230 12.49 -0.23 9.39
N ALA A 231 11.76 0.77 9.86
CA ALA A 231 11.06 0.74 11.14
C ALA A 231 10.04 -0.41 11.20
N SER A 232 9.27 -0.63 10.13
CA SER A 232 8.32 -1.74 10.06
C SER A 232 9.01 -3.10 10.12
N LEU A 233 10.17 -3.28 9.48
CA LEU A 233 10.96 -4.52 9.54
C LEU A 233 11.68 -4.72 10.87
N LEU A 234 11.99 -3.66 11.61
CA LEU A 234 12.53 -3.75 12.96
C LEU A 234 11.43 -4.10 13.98
N LEU A 235 10.23 -3.56 13.79
CA LEU A 235 9.07 -3.80 14.64
C LEU A 235 8.35 -5.12 14.31
N THR A 236 8.38 -5.57 13.06
CA THR A 236 7.84 -6.86 12.60
C THR A 236 8.99 -7.75 12.18
N GLU A 237 9.19 -8.87 12.89
CA GLU A 237 10.30 -9.79 12.66
C GLU A 237 10.55 -10.11 11.17
N LEU A 238 11.83 -10.24 10.82
CA LEU A 238 12.31 -10.54 9.47
C LEU A 238 11.61 -11.77 8.84
N PRO A 239 11.57 -11.87 7.49
CA PRO A 239 10.84 -12.93 6.77
C PRO A 239 11.15 -14.36 7.25
N ALA A 240 12.38 -14.62 7.70
CA ALA A 240 12.79 -15.91 8.24
C ALA A 240 12.03 -16.29 9.53
N GLY A 241 11.85 -15.34 10.44
CA GLY A 241 11.06 -15.51 11.67
C GLY A 241 9.56 -15.65 11.39
N ALA A 242 9.06 -15.05 10.30
CA ALA A 242 7.66 -15.16 9.94
C ALA A 242 7.25 -16.59 9.52
N ARG A 243 8.15 -17.34 8.87
CA ARG A 243 7.87 -18.75 8.51
C ARG A 243 7.88 -19.65 9.73
N THR A 244 8.88 -19.52 10.60
CA THR A 244 8.97 -20.32 11.83
C THR A 244 7.80 -20.03 12.76
N ALA A 245 7.43 -18.76 12.93
CA ALA A 245 6.26 -18.39 13.73
C ALA A 245 4.94 -18.95 13.17
N ARG A 246 4.78 -19.06 11.84
CA ARG A 246 3.61 -19.70 11.22
C ARG A 246 3.59 -21.22 11.46
N LEU A 247 4.75 -21.87 11.41
CA LEU A 247 4.88 -23.30 11.71
C LEU A 247 4.55 -23.58 13.18
N ASP A 248 5.08 -22.76 14.09
CA ASP A 248 4.78 -22.85 15.53
C ASP A 248 3.28 -22.58 15.81
N ALA A 249 2.66 -21.62 15.11
CA ALA A 249 1.22 -21.43 15.19
C ALA A 249 0.42 -22.65 14.70
N GLN A 250 0.85 -23.28 13.61
CA GLN A 250 0.20 -24.50 13.12
C GLN A 250 0.32 -25.62 14.14
N ARG A 251 1.52 -25.87 14.67
CA ARG A 251 1.77 -26.86 15.74
C ARG A 251 0.86 -26.63 16.93
N LEU A 252 0.75 -25.41 17.45
CA LEU A 252 -0.15 -25.12 18.57
C LEU A 252 -1.63 -25.37 18.22
N THR A 253 -2.03 -25.09 16.98
CA THR A 253 -3.40 -25.39 16.51
C THR A 253 -3.64 -26.90 16.50
N ASP A 254 -2.69 -27.67 15.99
CA ASP A 254 -2.74 -29.12 15.94
C ASP A 254 -2.77 -29.74 17.34
N LEU A 255 -1.92 -29.25 18.25
CA LEU A 255 -1.91 -29.66 19.66
C LEU A 255 -3.24 -29.34 20.35
N ALA A 256 -3.80 -28.15 20.10
CA ALA A 256 -5.10 -27.74 20.62
C ALA A 256 -6.24 -28.62 20.09
N GLN A 257 -6.21 -28.98 18.81
CA GLN A 257 -7.17 -29.91 18.20
C GLN A 257 -7.05 -31.31 18.81
N GLY A 258 -5.83 -31.82 19.01
CA GLY A 258 -5.61 -33.10 19.68
C GLY A 258 -6.10 -33.10 21.13
N ALA A 259 -5.83 -32.02 21.88
CA ALA A 259 -6.34 -31.83 23.23
C ALA A 259 -7.88 -31.78 23.29
N GLU A 260 -8.51 -31.15 22.30
CA GLU A 260 -9.98 -31.10 22.19
C GLU A 260 -10.57 -32.44 21.75
N ALA A 261 -9.88 -33.22 20.91
CA ALA A 261 -10.30 -34.55 20.47
C ALA A 261 -10.34 -35.58 21.62
N LEU A 262 -9.54 -35.37 22.67
CA LEU A 262 -9.62 -36.14 23.93
C LEU A 262 -10.86 -35.80 24.77
N ARG A 263 -11.65 -34.79 24.38
CA ARG A 263 -12.94 -34.48 25.02
C ARG A 263 -14.06 -35.20 24.28
N CYS A 264 -14.39 -36.40 24.75
CA CYS A 264 -15.59 -37.10 24.28
C CYS A 264 -16.86 -36.43 24.81
N PRO A 265 -18.00 -36.53 24.10
CA PRO A 265 -19.30 -36.02 24.57
C PRO A 265 -19.80 -36.65 25.88
N ASN A 266 -19.37 -37.88 26.18
CA ASN A 266 -19.63 -38.56 27.43
C ASN A 266 -18.37 -38.47 28.30
N GLU A 267 -18.53 -38.22 29.61
CA GLU A 267 -17.41 -38.19 30.55
C GLU A 267 -16.75 -39.58 30.62
N GLN A 268 -15.60 -39.72 29.98
CA GLN A 268 -14.72 -40.86 30.19
C GLN A 268 -13.80 -40.60 31.38
N GLU A 269 -13.46 -41.66 32.12
CA GLU A 269 -12.61 -41.53 33.32
C GLU A 269 -11.14 -41.83 33.05
N VAL A 270 -10.86 -42.62 32.01
CA VAL A 270 -9.52 -43.16 31.73
C VAL A 270 -9.07 -42.82 30.32
N LEU A 271 -8.01 -42.03 30.21
CA LEU A 271 -7.37 -41.65 28.95
C LEU A 271 -6.84 -42.85 28.15
N PRO A 272 -6.91 -42.80 26.80
CA PRO A 272 -6.38 -43.86 25.95
C PRO A 272 -4.86 -43.96 26.07
N ALA A 273 -4.33 -45.17 25.88
CA ALA A 273 -2.88 -45.43 25.96
C ALA A 273 -2.09 -44.84 24.78
N ARG A 274 -2.76 -44.60 23.64
CA ARG A 274 -2.18 -44.01 22.44
C ARG A 274 -3.13 -42.98 21.86
N LEU A 275 -2.57 -41.97 21.19
CA LEU A 275 -3.34 -40.95 20.50
C LEU A 275 -3.30 -41.21 18.99
N ASP A 276 -4.22 -42.04 18.53
CA ASP A 276 -4.45 -42.30 17.11
C ASP A 276 -5.96 -42.32 16.81
N ARG A 277 -6.33 -42.25 15.53
CA ARG A 277 -7.74 -42.16 15.12
C ARG A 277 -8.56 -43.35 15.60
N THR A 278 -8.00 -44.56 15.57
CA THR A 278 -8.67 -45.79 16.00
C THR A 278 -8.90 -45.81 17.50
N ALA A 279 -7.86 -45.51 18.29
CA ALA A 279 -7.91 -45.44 19.74
C ALA A 279 -8.88 -44.35 20.22
N LEU A 280 -8.97 -43.22 19.52
CA LEU A 280 -9.96 -42.17 19.81
C LEU A 280 -11.40 -42.61 19.51
N LEU A 281 -11.63 -43.33 18.41
CA LEU A 281 -12.96 -43.86 18.10
C LEU A 281 -13.40 -44.88 19.15
N ASP A 282 -12.51 -45.77 19.58
CA ASP A 282 -12.80 -46.72 20.66
C ASP A 282 -13.05 -45.99 21.99
N TYR A 283 -12.19 -45.02 22.32
CA TYR A 283 -12.29 -44.18 23.53
C TYR A 283 -13.61 -43.39 23.59
N CYS A 284 -14.04 -42.79 22.48
CA CYS A 284 -15.31 -42.05 22.40
C CYS A 284 -16.51 -42.92 22.00
N GLN A 285 -16.40 -44.25 22.06
CA GLN A 285 -17.48 -45.21 21.80
C GLN A 285 -18.14 -45.02 20.41
N GLY A 286 -17.33 -44.77 19.38
CA GLY A 286 -17.77 -44.69 17.98
C GLY A 286 -18.61 -43.47 17.60
N ARG A 287 -18.69 -42.44 18.47
CA ARG A 287 -19.40 -41.18 18.16
C ARG A 287 -18.51 -40.19 17.42
N THR A 288 -19.14 -39.17 16.83
CA THR A 288 -18.44 -38.05 16.17
C THR A 288 -17.46 -37.38 17.13
N LEU A 289 -16.19 -37.37 16.74
CA LEU A 289 -15.13 -36.67 17.44
C LEU A 289 -15.43 -35.16 17.45
N SER A 290 -15.14 -34.50 18.57
CA SER A 290 -15.25 -33.04 18.73
C SER A 290 -14.28 -32.27 17.83
N ALA A 291 -13.15 -32.89 17.47
CA ALA A 291 -12.12 -32.36 16.59
C ALA A 291 -11.41 -33.49 15.83
N SER A 292 -10.85 -33.18 14.66
CA SER A 292 -10.01 -34.10 13.88
C SER A 292 -8.55 -34.04 14.34
N LEU A 293 -7.91 -35.19 14.50
CA LEU A 293 -6.44 -35.24 14.59
C LEU A 293 -5.83 -34.83 13.24
N PRO A 294 -4.70 -34.11 13.23
CA PRO A 294 -3.93 -33.89 12.01
C PRO A 294 -3.46 -35.23 11.43
N GLU A 295 -3.80 -35.53 10.18
CA GLU A 295 -3.44 -36.81 9.54
C GLU A 295 -1.94 -36.94 9.27
N ASP A 296 -1.27 -35.81 9.01
CA ASP A 296 0.14 -35.76 8.59
C ASP A 296 1.13 -35.47 9.74
N GLY A 297 0.65 -35.29 10.98
CA GLY A 297 1.50 -34.97 12.14
C GLY A 297 2.15 -33.58 12.06
N ASP A 298 3.38 -33.45 12.56
CA ASP A 298 4.12 -32.19 12.55
C ASP A 298 4.44 -31.73 11.10
N PRO A 299 4.12 -30.47 10.71
CA PRO A 299 4.25 -30.00 9.33
C PRO A 299 5.67 -30.03 8.72
N VAL A 300 6.71 -30.19 9.55
CA VAL A 300 8.11 -30.19 9.10
C VAL A 300 8.67 -31.60 9.09
N SER A 301 8.49 -32.34 10.18
CA SER A 301 9.05 -33.68 10.35
C SER A 301 8.15 -34.79 9.81
N GLY A 302 6.85 -34.55 9.64
CA GLY A 302 5.85 -35.57 9.29
C GLY A 302 5.64 -36.63 10.37
N LEU A 303 6.21 -36.42 11.57
CA LEU A 303 6.08 -37.34 12.69
C LEU A 303 4.84 -37.00 13.52
N PRO A 304 4.16 -38.01 14.10
CA PRO A 304 3.05 -37.75 15.02
C PRO A 304 3.53 -36.99 16.26
N TYR A 305 2.67 -36.12 16.79
CA TYR A 305 2.94 -35.39 18.02
C TYR A 305 3.14 -36.34 19.21
N ARG A 306 4.04 -35.98 20.13
CA ARG A 306 4.38 -36.83 21.28
C ARG A 306 3.27 -36.75 22.32
N TYR A 307 2.53 -37.84 22.48
CA TYR A 307 1.49 -38.00 23.50
C TYR A 307 2.00 -38.82 24.68
N GLU A 308 1.81 -38.29 25.89
CA GLU A 308 2.14 -38.95 27.15
C GLU A 308 0.93 -38.91 28.08
N ARG A 309 0.46 -40.09 28.49
CA ARG A 309 -0.56 -40.23 29.53
C ARG A 309 0.11 -40.12 30.89
N LEU A 310 -0.16 -39.05 31.63
CA LEU A 310 0.43 -38.81 32.95
C LEU A 310 -0.31 -39.58 34.04
N ASP A 311 -1.64 -39.62 33.96
CA ASP A 311 -2.52 -40.47 34.76
C ASP A 311 -3.84 -40.71 34.00
N ASP A 312 -4.86 -41.24 34.68
CA ASP A 312 -6.15 -41.56 34.05
C ASP A 312 -6.88 -40.33 33.50
N ALA A 313 -6.62 -39.12 34.03
CA ALA A 313 -7.32 -37.90 33.65
C ALA A 313 -6.42 -36.81 33.05
N ARG A 314 -5.10 -36.87 33.24
CA ARG A 314 -4.12 -35.87 32.80
C ARG A 314 -3.25 -36.40 31.67
N PHE A 315 -3.04 -35.55 30.67
CA PHE A 315 -2.18 -35.84 29.53
C PHE A 315 -1.21 -34.70 29.25
N ARG A 316 -0.17 -35.03 28.49
CA ARG A 316 0.78 -34.10 27.91
C ARG A 316 0.89 -34.38 26.41
N LEU A 317 0.82 -33.34 25.59
CA LEU A 317 1.01 -33.41 24.14
C LEU A 317 2.05 -32.39 23.70
N CYS A 318 3.16 -32.83 23.10
CA CYS A 318 4.31 -31.98 22.81
C CYS A 318 4.65 -31.91 21.33
N ALA A 319 5.18 -30.76 20.91
CA ALA A 319 5.80 -30.54 19.62
C ALA A 319 7.14 -29.81 19.77
N ASP A 320 7.96 -29.84 18.72
CA ASP A 320 9.28 -29.20 18.73
C ASP A 320 9.18 -27.76 18.20
N PHE A 321 8.83 -26.82 19.08
CA PHE A 321 8.69 -25.39 18.77
C PHE A 321 10.05 -24.71 18.55
N ALA A 322 10.10 -23.76 17.62
CA ALA A 322 11.30 -22.96 17.39
C ALA A 322 11.44 -21.83 18.43
N ASP A 323 10.33 -21.13 18.74
CA ASP A 323 10.30 -20.09 19.77
C ASP A 323 8.94 -20.07 20.50
N PRO A 324 8.75 -20.98 21.49
CA PRO A 324 7.49 -21.13 22.20
C PRO A 324 7.14 -19.92 23.09
N VAL A 325 8.14 -19.21 23.61
CA VAL A 325 7.92 -18.00 24.42
C VAL A 325 7.40 -16.85 23.55
N ALA A 326 8.00 -16.64 22.36
CA ALA A 326 7.48 -15.64 21.44
C ALA A 326 6.10 -16.02 20.89
N LEU A 327 5.82 -17.31 20.68
CA LEU A 327 4.47 -17.78 20.32
C LEU A 327 3.44 -17.37 21.38
N GLU A 328 3.73 -17.58 22.66
CA GLU A 328 2.83 -17.21 23.76
C GLU A 328 2.59 -15.69 23.82
N ARG A 329 3.65 -14.89 23.70
CA ARG A 329 3.52 -13.42 23.64
C ARG A 329 2.62 -12.98 22.49
N ARG A 330 2.77 -13.60 21.31
CA ARG A 330 1.95 -13.30 20.11
C ARG A 330 0.50 -13.76 20.27
N ALA A 331 0.27 -14.90 20.93
CA ALA A 331 -1.08 -15.37 21.26
C ALA A 331 -1.81 -14.39 22.19
N ARG A 332 -1.11 -13.89 23.23
CA ARG A 332 -1.64 -12.86 24.15
C ARG A 332 -1.92 -11.53 23.43
N ALA A 333 -1.07 -11.14 22.47
CA ALA A 333 -1.26 -9.94 21.65
C ALA A 333 -2.37 -10.07 20.58
N GLY A 334 -2.96 -11.26 20.42
CA GLY A 334 -4.02 -11.54 19.46
C GLY A 334 -3.52 -11.81 18.03
N GLY A 335 -4.22 -12.70 17.31
CA GLY A 335 -3.88 -13.11 15.94
C GLY A 335 -3.11 -14.44 15.82
N TYR A 336 -2.80 -15.07 16.94
CA TYR A 336 -2.30 -16.45 17.00
C TYR A 336 -3.31 -17.35 17.71
N PRO A 337 -3.21 -18.69 17.55
CA PRO A 337 -4.05 -19.63 18.30
C PRO A 337 -3.93 -19.37 19.80
N ARG A 338 -5.03 -19.59 20.53
CA ARG A 338 -5.02 -19.43 21.99
C ARG A 338 -4.06 -20.44 22.61
N THR A 339 -3.37 -20.03 23.65
CA THR A 339 -2.48 -20.89 24.45
C THR A 339 -3.22 -21.57 25.60
N THR A 340 -4.52 -21.34 25.72
CA THR A 340 -5.38 -21.94 26.75
C THR A 340 -6.69 -22.38 26.12
N GLY A 341 -7.09 -23.61 26.41
CA GLY A 341 -8.43 -24.12 26.16
C GLY A 341 -9.23 -24.27 27.45
N ARG A 342 -10.36 -24.96 27.36
CA ARG A 342 -11.23 -25.17 28.52
C ARG A 342 -10.55 -26.02 29.59
N ASN A 343 -9.82 -27.05 29.19
CA ASN A 343 -9.18 -27.99 30.11
C ASN A 343 -7.70 -28.23 29.76
N TRP A 344 -7.06 -27.31 29.05
CA TRP A 344 -5.68 -27.45 28.66
C TRP A 344 -4.96 -26.09 28.62
N LEU A 345 -3.66 -26.12 28.90
CA LEU A 345 -2.77 -24.97 28.94
C LEU A 345 -1.49 -25.33 28.17
N PHE A 346 -1.03 -24.41 27.32
CA PHE A 346 0.26 -24.50 26.67
C PHE A 346 1.36 -24.00 27.61
N GLU A 347 2.35 -24.85 27.86
CA GLU A 347 3.58 -24.53 28.59
C GLU A 347 4.70 -24.19 27.59
N PRO A 348 5.12 -22.91 27.52
CA PRO A 348 6.15 -22.51 26.58
C PRO A 348 7.54 -23.05 26.96
N GLU A 349 7.80 -23.37 28.23
CA GLU A 349 9.09 -23.91 28.67
C GLU A 349 9.35 -25.32 28.14
N THR A 350 8.28 -26.12 28.02
CA THR A 350 8.35 -27.52 27.59
C THR A 350 7.92 -27.70 26.13
N GLY A 351 7.24 -26.71 25.53
CA GLY A 351 6.65 -26.84 24.19
C GLY A 351 5.49 -27.84 24.18
N CYS A 352 4.81 -27.99 25.31
CA CYS A 352 3.76 -28.98 25.49
C CYS A 352 2.44 -28.34 25.88
N VAL A 353 1.34 -28.94 25.44
CA VAL A 353 0.02 -28.72 25.99
C VAL A 353 -0.21 -29.73 27.11
N LEU A 354 -0.44 -29.23 28.32
CA LEU A 354 -0.93 -30.02 29.44
C LEU A 354 -2.43 -29.90 29.50
N GLY A 355 -3.13 -31.03 29.61
CA GLY A 355 -4.59 -31.01 29.71
C GLY A 355 -5.13 -32.05 30.66
N ARG A 356 -6.42 -31.86 30.99
CA ARG A 356 -7.19 -32.75 31.84
C ARG A 356 -8.58 -32.98 31.22
N ILE A 357 -9.15 -34.17 31.36
CA ILE A 357 -10.49 -34.45 30.80
C ILE A 357 -11.65 -33.98 31.71
N ARG A 358 -11.37 -33.68 32.99
CA ARG A 358 -12.30 -33.13 33.99
C ARG A 358 -11.75 -31.88 34.66
#